data_AF-Q0CX70-F1
#
_entry.id   AF-Q0CX70-F1
#
_cell.length_a   1.000
_cell.length_b   1.000
_cell.length_c   1.000
_cell.angle_alpha   90.00
_cell.angle_beta   90.00
_cell.angle_gamma   90.00
#
_symmetry.space_group_name_H-M   'P 1'
#
loop_
_entity.id
_entity.type
_entity.pdbx_description
1 polymer ?
#
loop_
_entity_poly.entity_id
_entity_poly.type
_entity_poly.pdbx_seq_one_letter_code
_entity_poly.pdbx_strand_id
1 'polypeptide(L)'
;MASVRERVHEFVRRARKSISIHRKPARSTVNQKQSVWERLPTTVLVKILAQCELSDIFSLMLVCRLLHQRIRDHEPAIAQAYLHHRRLDNSFNEEAENEISASPGDDLSFIADLFPPPPPQYSNNSCTDDQPDYTLGYMADLTRCWRTCIRLSYYLAAHVVQHHLQTDPVARPLWSSSKTEKELVYSKGIGLLQSRLIYPM
;
A
#
# COMPACT_ATOMS: atom_id res chain seq x y z
N MET A 1 54.19 -22.79 5.64
CA MET A 1 53.74 -21.41 5.96
C MET A 1 52.23 -21.34 5.74
N ALA A 2 51.44 -21.28 6.82
CA ALA A 2 49.98 -21.26 6.72
C ALA A 2 49.48 -20.00 5.99
N SER A 3 48.55 -20.18 5.06
CA SER A 3 48.05 -19.16 4.14
C SER A 3 47.29 -18.06 4.90
N VAL A 4 47.43 -16.81 4.46
CA VAL A 4 46.78 -15.62 5.05
C VAL A 4 45.27 -15.84 5.23
N ARG A 5 44.65 -16.61 4.33
CA ARG A 5 43.23 -16.96 4.37
C ARG A 5 42.84 -17.81 5.60
N GLU A 6 43.69 -18.75 6.01
CA GLU A 6 43.43 -19.61 7.18
C GLU A 6 43.51 -18.80 8.49
N ARG A 7 44.43 -17.83 8.56
CA ARG A 7 44.57 -16.95 9.72
C ARG A 7 43.35 -16.03 9.91
N VAL A 8 42.76 -15.56 8.82
CA VAL A 8 41.53 -14.75 8.85
C VAL A 8 40.34 -15.57 9.30
N HIS A 9 40.19 -16.81 8.80
CA HIS A 9 39.11 -17.70 9.23
C HIS A 9 39.21 -18.09 10.70
N GLU A 10 40.42 -18.35 11.19
CA GLU A 10 40.69 -18.63 12.60
C GLU A 10 40.34 -17.42 13.49
N PHE A 11 40.70 -16.21 13.06
CA PHE A 11 40.37 -14.97 13.77
C PHE A 11 38.86 -14.72 13.84
N VAL A 12 38.14 -14.89 12.73
CA VAL A 12 36.68 -14.74 12.68
C VAL A 12 35.98 -15.79 13.54
N ARG A 13 36.47 -17.03 13.57
CA ARG A 13 35.91 -18.10 14.42
C ARG A 13 36.15 -17.82 15.89
N ARG A 14 37.32 -17.28 16.25
CA ARG A 14 37.66 -16.90 17.63
C ARG A 14 36.86 -15.68 18.10
N ALA A 15 36.63 -14.70 17.22
CA ALA A 15 35.75 -13.55 17.48
C ALA A 15 34.27 -13.96 17.68
N ARG A 16 33.77 -14.93 16.90
CA ARG A 16 32.41 -15.47 17.11
C ARG A 16 32.28 -16.24 18.42
N LYS A 17 33.32 -16.97 18.84
CA LYS A 17 33.33 -17.67 20.14
C LYS A 17 33.40 -16.70 21.31
N SER A 18 34.17 -15.61 21.24
CA SER A 18 34.24 -14.62 22.32
C SER A 18 32.97 -13.79 22.47
N ILE A 19 32.24 -13.52 21.38
CA ILE A 19 30.91 -12.86 21.43
C ILE A 19 29.85 -13.78 22.05
N SER A 20 29.99 -15.11 21.92
CA SER A 20 29.06 -16.09 22.47
C SER A 20 29.22 -16.36 23.97
N ILE A 21 30.34 -15.99 24.60
CA ILE A 21 30.67 -16.38 25.99
C ILE A 21 30.25 -15.32 27.03
N HIS A 22 29.76 -14.15 26.61
CA HIS A 22 29.34 -13.06 27.51
C HIS A 22 27.86 -12.69 27.47
N ARG A 23 26.98 -13.61 27.07
CA ARG A 23 25.54 -13.51 27.35
C ARG A 23 25.08 -14.69 28.20
N LYS A 24 25.57 -14.75 29.44
CA LYS A 24 24.76 -15.31 30.53
C LYS A 24 23.68 -14.27 30.83
N PRO A 25 22.38 -14.54 30.63
CA PRO A 25 21.38 -13.64 31.19
C PRO A 25 21.50 -13.76 32.71
N ALA A 26 21.95 -12.69 33.34
CA ALA A 26 21.73 -12.52 34.76
C ALA A 26 20.22 -12.72 34.98
N ARG A 27 19.88 -13.66 35.85
CA ARG A 27 18.51 -13.96 36.26
C ARG A 27 18.02 -12.77 37.08
N SER A 28 17.72 -11.66 36.42
CA SER A 28 17.04 -10.53 36.99
C SER A 28 15.55 -10.84 36.89
N THR A 29 14.97 -11.24 38.02
CA THR A 29 13.53 -11.17 38.27
C THR A 29 13.13 -9.70 38.27
N VAL A 30 13.09 -9.10 37.08
CA VAL A 30 12.39 -7.86 36.83
C VAL A 30 11.10 -8.32 36.17
N ASN A 31 9.96 -8.03 36.79
CA ASN A 31 8.68 -7.97 36.10
C ASN A 31 8.85 -6.99 34.94
N GLN A 32 9.38 -7.46 33.80
CA GLN A 32 9.35 -6.72 32.57
C GLN A 32 7.88 -6.63 32.25
N LYS A 33 7.29 -5.45 32.48
CA LYS A 33 5.95 -5.13 32.00
C LYS A 33 6.01 -5.40 30.50
N GLN A 34 5.43 -6.53 30.08
CA GLN A 34 5.32 -6.90 28.68
C GLN A 34 4.80 -5.70 27.93
N SER A 35 5.44 -5.37 26.81
CA SER A 35 5.03 -4.20 26.03
C SER A 35 3.57 -4.37 25.61
N VAL A 36 2.84 -3.26 25.45
CA VAL A 36 1.43 -3.31 25.03
C VAL A 36 1.29 -4.09 23.71
N TRP A 37 2.28 -3.96 22.81
CA TRP A 37 2.38 -4.69 21.55
C TRP A 37 2.61 -6.19 21.68
N GLU A 38 3.18 -6.65 22.79
CA GLU A 38 3.36 -8.08 23.07
C GLU A 38 2.06 -8.69 23.58
N ARG A 39 1.32 -7.96 24.41
CA ARG A 39 0.03 -8.39 24.97
C ARG A 39 -1.13 -8.30 23.98
N LEU A 40 -0.98 -7.52 22.91
CA LEU A 40 -2.03 -7.29 21.93
C LEU A 40 -2.34 -8.59 21.15
N PRO A 41 -3.61 -9.04 21.09
CA PRO A 41 -4.00 -10.17 20.25
C PRO A 41 -3.71 -9.88 18.77
N THR A 42 -3.25 -10.89 18.04
CA THR A 42 -2.93 -10.75 16.61
C THR A 42 -4.12 -10.27 15.79
N THR A 43 -5.33 -10.75 16.07
CA THR A 43 -6.54 -10.32 15.37
C THR A 43 -6.82 -8.83 15.53
N VAL A 44 -6.53 -8.26 16.70
CA VAL A 44 -6.67 -6.83 16.97
C VAL A 44 -5.55 -6.05 16.28
N LEU A 45 -4.31 -6.56 16.31
CA LEU A 45 -3.19 -5.96 15.59
C LEU A 45 -3.50 -5.84 14.09
N VAL A 46 -4.00 -6.90 13.46
CA VAL A 46 -4.38 -6.91 12.04
C VAL A 46 -5.43 -5.84 11.75
N LYS A 47 -6.48 -5.74 12.58
CA LYS A 47 -7.52 -4.72 12.41
C LYS A 47 -6.99 -3.29 12.56
N ILE A 48 -6.12 -3.04 13.54
CA ILE A 48 -5.50 -1.73 13.72
C ILE A 48 -4.65 -1.38 12.50
N LEU A 49 -3.80 -2.30 12.05
CA LEU A 49 -2.92 -2.05 10.90
C LEU A 49 -3.71 -1.90 9.59
N ALA A 50 -4.84 -2.59 9.43
CA ALA A 50 -5.70 -2.43 8.26
C ALA A 50 -6.26 -1.01 8.11
N GLN A 51 -6.44 -0.28 9.22
CA GLN A 51 -6.90 1.12 9.24
C GLN A 51 -5.78 2.13 8.96
N CYS A 52 -4.52 1.71 9.00
CA CYS A 52 -3.37 2.58 8.73
C CYS A 52 -3.13 2.74 7.21
N GLU A 53 -2.41 3.80 6.82
CA GLU A 53 -1.80 3.84 5.49
C GLU A 53 -0.63 2.85 5.39
N LEU A 54 -0.28 2.41 4.18
CA LEU A 54 0.90 1.56 3.97
C LEU A 54 2.19 2.20 4.47
N SER A 55 2.36 3.50 4.24
CA SER A 55 3.46 4.32 4.77
C SER A 55 3.60 4.20 6.28
N ASP A 56 2.48 4.23 7.00
CA ASP A 56 2.46 4.13 8.45
C ASP A 56 2.81 2.70 8.90
N ILE A 57 2.29 1.68 8.22
CA ILE A 57 2.64 0.28 8.49
C ILE A 57 4.15 0.07 8.33
N PHE A 58 4.73 0.56 7.23
CA PHE A 58 6.18 0.48 7.02
C PHE A 58 6.96 1.27 8.09
N SER A 59 6.46 2.42 8.51
CA SER A 59 7.06 3.20 9.60
C SER A 59 7.02 2.46 10.93
N LEU A 60 5.91 1.79 11.26
CA LEU A 60 5.75 0.97 12.46
C LEU A 60 6.71 -0.23 12.47
N MET A 61 7.00 -0.83 11.32
CA MET A 61 8.02 -1.88 11.20
C MET A 61 9.43 -1.41 11.55
N LEU A 62 9.68 -0.09 11.52
CA LEU A 62 10.97 0.51 11.88
C LEU A 62 11.05 0.93 13.36
N VAL A 63 9.92 1.01 14.07
CA VAL A 63 9.87 1.46 15.47
C VAL A 63 10.57 0.48 16.41
N CYS A 64 10.28 -0.82 16.30
CA CYS A 64 10.93 -1.83 17.14
C CYS A 64 10.94 -3.23 16.51
N ARG A 65 11.87 -4.07 16.98
CA ARG A 65 12.04 -5.46 16.49
C ARG A 65 10.79 -6.33 16.69
N LEU A 66 10.07 -6.12 17.79
CA LEU A 66 8.85 -6.86 18.08
C LEU A 66 7.76 -6.57 17.03
N LEU A 67 7.52 -5.29 16.73
CA LEU A 67 6.56 -4.91 15.70
C LEU A 67 6.99 -5.39 14.32
N HIS A 68 8.27 -5.23 13.99
CA HIS A 68 8.82 -5.75 12.74
C HIS A 68 8.51 -7.25 12.57
N GLN A 69 8.78 -8.06 13.59
CA GLN A 69 8.50 -9.50 13.57
C GLN A 69 7.00 -9.78 13.44
N ARG A 70 6.19 -9.17 14.31
CA ARG A 70 4.74 -9.42 14.30
C ARG A 70 4.08 -9.02 12.98
N ILE A 71 4.48 -7.90 12.39
CA ILE A 71 3.96 -7.44 11.09
C ILE A 71 4.40 -8.40 9.98
N ARG A 72 5.68 -8.80 9.96
CA ARG A 72 6.19 -9.74 8.95
C ARG A 72 5.53 -11.11 9.04
N ASP A 73 5.32 -11.62 10.25
CA ASP A 73 4.76 -12.96 10.47
C ASP A 73 3.26 -13.04 10.11
N HIS A 74 2.56 -11.89 10.14
CA HIS A 74 1.12 -11.80 9.83
C HIS A 74 0.85 -10.91 8.61
N GLU A 75 1.87 -10.68 7.78
CA GLU A 75 1.80 -9.85 6.59
C GLU A 75 0.59 -10.18 5.69
N PRO A 76 0.31 -11.47 5.35
CA PRO A 76 -0.81 -11.78 4.48
C PRO A 76 -2.17 -11.43 5.09
N ALA A 77 -2.36 -11.71 6.38
CA ALA A 77 -3.59 -11.35 7.10
C ALA A 77 -3.79 -9.84 7.17
N ILE A 78 -2.70 -9.08 7.35
CA ILE A 78 -2.73 -7.61 7.33
C ILE A 78 -3.09 -7.09 5.93
N ALA A 79 -2.43 -7.60 4.89
CA ALA A 79 -2.65 -7.17 3.51
C ALA A 79 -4.09 -7.46 3.05
N GLN A 80 -4.62 -8.63 3.39
CA GLN A 80 -5.99 -9.00 3.09
C GLN A 80 -7.01 -8.14 3.84
N ALA A 81 -6.80 -7.90 5.14
CA ALA A 81 -7.65 -7.01 5.92
C ALA A 81 -7.60 -5.56 5.42
N TYR A 82 -6.42 -5.08 5.02
CA TYR A 82 -6.19 -3.76 4.42
C TYR A 82 -6.98 -3.58 3.11
N LEU A 83 -6.97 -4.60 2.23
CA LEU A 83 -7.73 -4.58 0.98
C LEU A 83 -9.25 -4.64 1.23
N HIS A 84 -9.68 -5.51 2.15
CA HIS A 84 -11.09 -5.66 2.50
C HIS A 84 -11.68 -4.40 3.13
N HIS A 85 -10.92 -3.70 3.98
CA HIS A 85 -11.35 -2.43 4.56
C HIS A 85 -11.64 -1.38 3.50
N ARG A 86 -10.76 -1.24 2.49
CA ARG A 86 -10.97 -0.30 1.37
C ARG A 86 -12.07 -0.72 0.41
N ARG A 87 -12.34 -2.01 0.26
CA ARG A 87 -13.53 -2.51 -0.44
C ARG A 87 -14.82 -2.06 0.27
N LEU A 88 -14.89 -2.23 1.59
CA LEU A 88 -16.08 -1.93 2.37
C LEU A 88 -16.37 -0.43 2.50
N ASP A 89 -15.34 0.38 2.72
CA ASP A 89 -15.49 1.83 2.82
C ASP A 89 -16.12 2.44 1.55
N ASN A 90 -15.96 1.79 0.40
CA ASN A 90 -16.64 2.22 -0.83
C ASN A 90 -18.10 1.76 -0.89
N SER A 91 -18.39 0.52 -0.51
CA SER A 91 -19.77 -0.02 -0.55
C SER A 91 -20.76 0.69 0.39
N PHE A 92 -20.33 1.12 1.59
CA PHE A 92 -21.19 1.87 2.51
C PHE A 92 -21.38 3.33 2.12
N ASN A 93 -20.44 3.91 1.36
CA ASN A 93 -20.52 5.29 0.88
C ASN A 93 -21.44 5.44 -0.35
N GLU A 94 -21.79 4.36 -1.04
CA GLU A 94 -22.76 4.40 -2.14
C GLU A 94 -24.22 4.63 -1.65
N GLU A 95 -24.55 4.23 -0.42
CA GLU A 95 -25.89 4.41 0.16
C GLU A 95 -26.05 5.75 0.91
N ALA A 96 -24.94 6.41 1.28
CA ALA A 96 -24.94 7.69 1.98
C ALA A 96 -24.73 8.85 0.98
N GLU A 97 -25.82 9.35 0.41
CA GLU A 97 -25.89 10.48 -0.53
C GLU A 97 -25.28 11.82 -0.05
N ASN A 98 -24.55 11.90 1.07
CA ASN A 98 -24.00 13.17 1.57
C ASN A 98 -22.58 13.08 2.17
N GLU A 99 -21.68 13.79 1.49
CA GLU A 99 -20.59 14.64 2.03
C GLU A 99 -19.24 14.05 2.47
N ILE A 100 -18.99 12.75 2.45
CA ILE A 100 -17.61 12.23 2.51
C ILE A 100 -17.44 11.12 1.48
N SER A 101 -17.58 11.48 0.21
CA SER A 101 -17.23 10.59 -0.89
C SER A 101 -15.76 10.18 -0.70
N ALA A 102 -15.51 8.90 -0.41
CA ALA A 102 -14.17 8.34 -0.45
C ALA A 102 -13.50 8.86 -1.74
N SER A 103 -12.28 9.38 -1.60
CA SER A 103 -11.57 9.91 -2.75
C SER A 103 -11.52 8.79 -3.80
N PRO A 104 -11.74 9.07 -5.09
CA PRO A 104 -11.49 8.10 -6.14
C PRO A 104 -10.13 7.40 -5.99
N GLY A 105 -9.16 8.05 -5.34
CA GLY A 105 -7.85 7.49 -4.99
C GLY A 105 -7.79 6.36 -3.97
N ASP A 106 -8.89 6.06 -3.26
CA ASP A 106 -8.88 5.13 -2.12
C ASP A 106 -9.47 3.76 -2.47
N ASP A 107 -10.14 3.63 -3.62
CA ASP A 107 -10.63 2.36 -4.12
C ASP A 107 -9.54 1.53 -4.80
N LEU A 108 -8.84 0.72 -4.00
CA LEU A 108 -7.89 -0.25 -4.52
C LEU A 108 -8.56 -1.54 -5.02
N SER A 109 -9.88 -1.70 -4.84
CA SER A 109 -10.57 -2.94 -5.17
C SER A 109 -10.59 -3.22 -6.66
N PHE A 110 -10.97 -2.20 -7.44
CA PHE A 110 -10.99 -2.26 -8.89
C PHE A 110 -9.63 -2.69 -9.47
N ILE A 111 -8.53 -2.10 -8.99
CA ILE A 111 -7.19 -2.45 -9.48
C ILE A 111 -6.71 -3.80 -8.98
N ALA A 112 -7.09 -4.21 -7.76
CA ALA A 112 -6.79 -5.55 -7.27
C ALA A 112 -7.48 -6.64 -8.12
N ASP A 113 -8.67 -6.38 -8.62
CA ASP A 113 -9.42 -7.31 -9.49
C ASP A 113 -8.83 -7.37 -10.91
N LEU A 114 -8.28 -6.26 -11.41
CA LEU A 114 -7.56 -6.21 -12.70
C LEU A 114 -6.19 -6.89 -12.66
N PHE A 115 -5.51 -6.82 -11.52
CA PHE A 115 -4.16 -7.34 -11.35
C PHE A 115 -4.09 -8.32 -10.19
N PRO A 116 -4.83 -9.43 -10.19
CA PRO A 116 -4.80 -10.39 -9.10
C PRO A 116 -3.35 -10.85 -8.85
N PRO A 117 -2.94 -11.03 -7.58
CA PRO A 117 -1.59 -11.52 -7.32
C PRO A 117 -1.43 -12.91 -7.95
N PRO A 118 -0.21 -13.29 -8.34
CA PRO A 118 0.02 -14.57 -9.02
C PRO A 118 -0.49 -15.72 -8.15
N PRO A 119 -1.12 -16.76 -8.75
CA PRO A 119 -1.60 -17.90 -7.99
C PRO A 119 -0.42 -18.54 -7.24
N PRO A 120 -0.63 -18.99 -5.99
CA PRO A 120 0.41 -19.60 -5.18
C PRO A 120 0.82 -20.95 -5.81
N GLN A 121 1.80 -20.97 -6.70
CA GLN A 121 2.34 -22.22 -7.25
C GLN A 121 3.85 -22.33 -6.97
N TYR A 122 4.22 -23.45 -6.33
CA TYR A 122 5.54 -23.91 -5.85
C TYR A 122 6.03 -23.48 -4.45
N SER A 123 5.16 -23.26 -3.46
CA SER A 123 5.57 -23.44 -2.06
C SER A 123 5.43 -24.92 -1.69
N ASN A 124 6.55 -25.63 -1.51
CA ASN A 124 6.59 -27.06 -1.17
C ASN A 124 6.04 -27.41 0.23
N ASN A 125 5.28 -26.53 0.87
CA ASN A 125 4.72 -26.77 2.19
C ASN A 125 3.20 -26.68 2.11
N SER A 126 2.58 -27.85 2.19
CA SER A 126 1.17 -28.09 2.40
C SER A 126 0.55 -27.10 3.41
N CYS A 127 -0.36 -26.24 2.95
CA CYS A 127 -1.43 -25.74 3.79
C CYS A 127 -2.62 -25.34 2.90
N THR A 128 -3.79 -25.71 3.36
CA THR A 128 -5.11 -25.67 2.73
C THR A 128 -5.66 -24.24 2.70
N ASP A 129 -5.28 -23.44 1.71
CA ASP A 129 -6.09 -22.29 1.30
C ASP A 129 -5.73 -21.92 -0.15
N ASP A 130 -6.68 -22.09 -1.07
CA ASP A 130 -6.58 -21.68 -2.49
C ASP A 130 -6.60 -20.15 -2.66
N GLN A 131 -6.29 -19.39 -1.61
CA GLN A 131 -6.42 -17.93 -1.60
C GLN A 131 -5.11 -17.27 -2.06
N PRO A 132 -5.17 -16.28 -2.97
CA PRO A 132 -4.01 -15.49 -3.34
C PRO A 132 -3.27 -14.88 -2.13
N ASP A 133 -1.95 -15.08 -2.07
CA ASP A 133 -1.09 -14.51 -1.04
C ASP A 133 -0.89 -13.00 -1.28
N TYR A 134 -1.79 -12.18 -0.74
CA TYR A 134 -1.64 -10.73 -0.72
C TYR A 134 -0.49 -10.34 0.21
N THR A 135 0.40 -9.47 -0.25
CA THR A 135 1.54 -8.94 0.55
C THR A 135 1.47 -7.43 0.67
N LEU A 136 2.16 -6.84 1.65
CA LEU A 136 2.24 -5.39 1.80
C LEU A 136 2.98 -4.75 0.62
N GLY A 137 3.97 -5.44 0.07
CA GLY A 137 4.66 -5.03 -1.15
C GLY A 137 3.72 -4.94 -2.35
N TYR A 138 2.90 -5.97 -2.56
CA TYR A 138 1.89 -5.97 -3.60
C TYR A 138 0.83 -4.86 -3.39
N MET A 139 0.37 -4.63 -2.15
CA MET A 139 -0.52 -3.49 -1.85
C MET A 139 0.11 -2.13 -2.19
N ALA A 140 1.42 -1.98 -1.98
CA ALA A 140 2.15 -0.76 -2.34
C ALA A 140 2.25 -0.60 -3.86
N ASP A 141 2.49 -1.69 -4.59
CA ASP A 141 2.51 -1.69 -6.06
C ASP A 141 1.13 -1.37 -6.64
N LEU A 142 0.04 -1.94 -6.11
CA LEU A 142 -1.33 -1.57 -6.51
C LEU A 142 -1.61 -0.09 -6.24
N THR A 143 -1.25 0.40 -5.06
CA THR A 143 -1.41 1.84 -4.71
C THR A 143 -0.68 2.73 -5.70
N ARG A 144 0.53 2.33 -6.10
CA ARG A 144 1.34 3.06 -7.09
C ARG A 144 0.73 2.98 -8.49
N CYS A 145 0.26 1.81 -8.90
CA CYS A 145 -0.46 1.60 -10.16
C CYS A 145 -1.69 2.52 -10.22
N TRP A 146 -2.50 2.54 -9.16
CA TRP A 146 -3.69 3.37 -9.08
C TRP A 146 -3.41 4.86 -9.23
N ARG A 147 -2.47 5.36 -8.44
CA ARG A 147 -2.03 6.76 -8.53
C ARG A 147 -1.53 7.11 -9.93
N THR A 148 -0.91 6.16 -10.62
CA THR A 148 -0.46 6.35 -12.00
C THR A 148 -1.64 6.42 -12.96
N CYS A 149 -2.61 5.51 -12.87
CA CYS A 149 -3.85 5.56 -13.65
C CYS A 149 -4.63 6.87 -13.45
N ILE A 150 -4.77 7.34 -12.21
CA ILE A 150 -5.42 8.63 -11.89
C ILE A 150 -4.66 9.79 -12.55
N ARG A 151 -3.34 9.81 -12.47
CA ARG A 151 -2.53 10.85 -13.11
C ARG A 151 -2.63 10.80 -14.64
N LEU A 152 -2.57 9.62 -15.22
CA LEU A 152 -2.67 9.44 -16.67
C LEU A 152 -4.05 9.85 -17.19
N SER A 153 -5.12 9.46 -16.51
CA SER A 153 -6.49 9.86 -16.88
C SER A 153 -6.67 11.38 -16.81
N TYR A 154 -6.10 12.07 -15.80
CA TYR A 154 -6.07 13.53 -15.75
C TYR A 154 -5.37 14.14 -16.97
N TYR A 155 -4.15 13.68 -17.30
CA TYR A 155 -3.40 14.25 -18.42
C TYR A 155 -4.07 13.96 -19.77
N LEU A 156 -4.64 12.77 -19.94
CA LEU A 156 -5.44 12.43 -21.12
C LEU A 156 -6.63 13.36 -21.24
N ALA A 157 -7.37 13.56 -20.15
CA ALA A 157 -8.53 14.45 -20.11
C ALA A 157 -8.16 15.90 -20.42
N ALA A 158 -7.11 16.42 -19.78
CA ALA A 158 -6.58 17.75 -20.04
C ALA A 158 -6.22 17.94 -21.51
N HIS A 159 -5.53 16.96 -22.10
CA HIS A 159 -5.14 17.02 -23.51
C HIS A 159 -6.35 17.01 -24.45
N VAL A 160 -7.29 16.09 -24.24
CA VAL A 160 -8.49 15.95 -25.08
C VAL A 160 -9.36 17.20 -25.00
N VAL A 161 -9.61 17.73 -23.80
CA VAL A 161 -10.40 18.94 -23.60
C VAL A 161 -9.71 20.13 -24.25
N GLN A 162 -8.41 20.30 -24.04
CA GLN A 162 -7.64 21.38 -24.67
C GLN A 162 -7.69 21.29 -26.20
N HIS A 163 -7.49 20.10 -26.76
CA HIS A 163 -7.52 19.88 -28.19
C HIS A 163 -8.91 20.19 -28.78
N HIS A 164 -9.98 19.70 -28.13
CA HIS A 164 -11.36 19.96 -28.55
C HIS A 164 -11.68 21.46 -28.57
N LEU A 165 -11.31 22.19 -27.52
CA LEU A 165 -11.53 23.64 -27.43
C LEU A 165 -10.73 24.45 -28.46
N GLN A 166 -9.64 23.91 -29.00
CA GLN A 166 -8.83 24.55 -30.03
C GLN A 166 -9.27 24.22 -31.45
N THR A 167 -9.84 23.03 -31.67
CA THR A 167 -10.08 22.48 -33.02
C THR A 167 -11.54 22.44 -33.42
N ASP A 168 -12.47 22.27 -32.46
CA ASP A 168 -13.89 22.15 -32.76
C ASP A 168 -14.46 23.52 -33.22
N PRO A 169 -15.09 23.60 -34.41
CA PRO A 169 -15.63 24.85 -34.95
C PRO A 169 -16.74 25.48 -34.09
N VAL A 170 -17.44 24.68 -33.26
CA VAL A 170 -18.48 25.13 -32.34
C VAL A 170 -17.89 25.55 -30.99
N ALA A 171 -16.95 24.76 -30.45
CA ALA A 171 -16.36 25.04 -29.13
C ALA A 171 -15.34 26.18 -29.15
N ARG A 172 -14.58 26.31 -30.23
CA ARG A 172 -13.52 27.33 -30.39
C ARG A 172 -13.98 28.78 -30.23
N PRO A 173 -15.10 29.25 -30.84
CA PRO A 173 -15.59 30.60 -30.62
C PRO A 173 -16.10 30.81 -29.20
N LEU A 174 -16.78 29.83 -28.60
CA LEU A 174 -17.29 29.91 -27.22
C LEU A 174 -16.17 30.00 -26.19
N TRP A 175 -15.06 29.30 -26.44
CA TRP A 175 -13.86 29.32 -25.62
C TRP A 175 -13.12 30.67 -25.58
N SER A 176 -13.39 31.56 -26.53
CA SER A 176 -12.68 32.83 -26.71
C SER A 176 -13.30 34.03 -25.97
N SER A 177 -14.43 33.85 -25.26
CA SER A 177 -15.24 34.95 -24.74
C SER A 177 -14.75 35.58 -23.42
N SER A 178 -14.38 34.78 -22.41
CA SER A 178 -14.00 35.29 -21.07
C SER A 178 -12.97 34.38 -20.37
N LYS A 179 -12.00 34.97 -19.66
CA LYS A 179 -10.92 34.24 -18.96
C LYS A 179 -11.45 33.35 -17.82
N THR A 180 -12.44 33.82 -17.06
CA THR A 180 -12.99 33.08 -15.91
C THR A 180 -13.87 31.93 -16.36
N GLU A 181 -14.69 32.16 -17.39
CA GLU A 181 -15.53 31.14 -18.01
C GLU A 181 -14.68 30.04 -18.66
N LYS A 182 -13.57 30.44 -19.28
CA LYS A 182 -12.56 29.55 -19.83
C LYS A 182 -12.01 28.59 -18.77
N GLU A 183 -11.55 29.09 -17.63
CA GLU A 183 -11.03 28.24 -16.56
C GLU A 183 -12.09 27.27 -16.01
N LEU A 184 -13.33 27.75 -15.85
CA LEU A 184 -14.44 26.93 -15.36
C LEU A 184 -14.84 25.82 -16.35
N VAL A 185 -14.96 26.13 -17.64
CA VAL A 185 -15.29 25.13 -18.68
C VAL A 185 -14.19 24.07 -18.80
N TYR A 186 -12.93 24.47 -18.70
CA TYR A 186 -11.80 23.53 -18.80
C TYR A 186 -11.67 22.64 -17.57
N SER A 187 -11.72 23.20 -16.37
CA SER A 187 -11.70 22.41 -15.13
C SER A 187 -12.88 21.44 -15.06
N LYS A 188 -14.09 21.89 -15.42
CA LYS A 188 -15.28 21.04 -15.47
C LYS A 188 -15.17 19.95 -16.54
N GLY A 189 -14.66 20.29 -17.72
CA GLY A 189 -14.45 19.33 -18.81
C GLY A 189 -13.45 18.24 -18.43
N ILE A 190 -12.35 18.61 -17.78
CA ILE A 190 -11.36 17.66 -17.27
C ILE A 190 -11.98 16.75 -16.22
N GLY A 191 -12.62 17.33 -15.20
CA GLY A 191 -13.21 16.57 -14.11
C GLY A 191 -14.25 15.56 -14.62
N LEU A 192 -15.10 15.97 -15.57
CA LEU A 192 -16.10 15.10 -16.18
C LEU A 192 -15.47 13.98 -17.03
N LEU A 193 -14.47 14.30 -17.85
CA LEU A 193 -13.85 13.27 -18.68
C LEU A 193 -13.01 12.30 -17.84
N GLN A 194 -12.29 12.83 -16.84
CA GLN A 194 -11.50 12.03 -15.91
C GLN A 194 -12.37 11.07 -15.10
N SER A 195 -13.52 11.53 -14.57
CA SER A 195 -14.43 10.65 -13.83
C SER A 195 -14.96 9.50 -14.69
N ARG A 196 -15.27 9.78 -15.97
CA ARG A 196 -15.69 8.76 -16.94
C ARG A 196 -14.61 7.76 -17.32
N LEU A 197 -13.33 8.16 -17.26
CA LEU A 197 -12.19 7.28 -17.54
C LEU A 197 -11.84 6.38 -16.35
N ILE A 198 -12.02 6.87 -15.13
CA ILE A 198 -11.68 6.14 -13.89
C ILE A 198 -12.81 5.20 -13.48
N TYR A 199 -14.07 5.63 -13.65
CA TYR A 199 -15.26 4.82 -13.41
C TYR A 199 -16.03 4.64 -14.72
N PRO A 200 -15.62 3.69 -15.59
CA PRO A 200 -16.39 3.35 -16.76
C PRO A 200 -17.69 2.67 -16.29
N MET A 201 -18.78 3.43 -16.30
CA MET A 201 -20.15 2.91 -16.16
C MET A 201 -20.44 1.85 -17.24
#